data_AF-A0A2T2WD08-F1
#
_entry.id   AF-A0A2T2WD08-F1
#
_cell.length_a   1.000
_cell.length_b   1.000
_cell.length_c   1.000
_cell.angle_alpha   90.00
_cell.angle_beta   90.00
_cell.angle_gamma   90.00
#
_symmetry.space_group_name_H-M   'P 1'
#
loop_
_entity.id
_entity.type
_entity.pdbx_description
1 polymer ?
#
loop_
_entity_poly.entity_id
_entity_poly.type
_entity_poly.pdbx_seq_one_letter_code
_entity_poly.pdbx_strand_id
1 'polypeptide(L)'
;MGEHSGAESQTAHPITDADRRDLLALLDMRFGTVPQEVLAAIAAIEDVSQIDHLILVAANAASWVDFIREVQEPGFRIVGQGFDPLPETDGDGAKRGHHHGE
;
A
#
# COMPACT_ATOMS: atom_id res chain seq x y z
N MET A 1 -24.82 -28.91 -28.62
CA MET A 1 -25.12 -27.55 -28.15
C MET A 1 -25.91 -27.67 -26.87
N GLY A 2 -25.31 -27.37 -25.73
CA GLY A 2 -25.98 -27.28 -24.43
C GLY A 2 -25.34 -26.10 -23.71
N GLU A 3 -26.14 -25.06 -23.53
CA GLU A 3 -25.77 -23.74 -23.04
C GLU A 3 -25.36 -23.84 -21.57
N HIS A 4 -24.09 -23.56 -21.25
CA HIS A 4 -23.73 -23.13 -19.90
C HIS A 4 -23.64 -21.61 -19.91
N SER A 5 -24.84 -21.01 -19.88
CA SER A 5 -25.05 -19.70 -19.30
C SER A 5 -24.66 -19.77 -17.83
N GLY A 6 -23.46 -19.29 -17.52
CA GLY A 6 -23.06 -18.87 -16.19
C GLY A 6 -22.59 -17.45 -16.32
N ALA A 7 -23.53 -16.50 -16.38
CA ALA A 7 -23.23 -15.14 -15.99
C ALA A 7 -22.78 -15.24 -14.52
N GLU A 8 -21.48 -15.32 -14.29
CA GLU A 8 -20.89 -15.15 -12.98
C GLU A 8 -21.25 -13.73 -12.57
N SER A 9 -22.42 -13.63 -11.94
CA SER A 9 -22.82 -12.45 -11.21
C SER A 9 -21.67 -12.22 -10.25
N GLN A 10 -20.88 -11.19 -10.54
CA GLN A 10 -19.84 -10.64 -9.68
C GLN A 10 -20.57 -10.15 -8.43
N THR A 11 -20.94 -11.13 -7.61
CA THR A 11 -21.53 -10.94 -6.31
C THR A 11 -20.41 -10.35 -5.50
N ALA A 12 -20.61 -9.10 -5.05
CA ALA A 12 -19.74 -8.46 -4.09
C ALA A 12 -19.50 -9.46 -2.96
N HIS A 13 -18.34 -10.10 -2.99
CA HIS A 13 -17.98 -11.06 -1.96
C HIS A 13 -17.71 -10.25 -0.70
N PRO A 14 -18.27 -10.65 0.45
CA PRO A 14 -17.91 -10.00 1.70
C PRO A 14 -16.40 -10.16 1.91
N ILE A 15 -15.73 -9.12 2.42
CA ILE A 15 -14.32 -9.25 2.80
C ILE A 15 -14.20 -10.42 3.76
N THR A 16 -13.37 -11.38 3.39
CA THR A 16 -12.99 -12.46 4.27
C THR A 16 -11.65 -12.14 4.93
N ASP A 17 -11.38 -12.81 6.04
CA ASP A 17 -10.06 -12.77 6.67
C ASP A 17 -8.97 -13.34 5.74
N ALA A 18 -9.34 -14.20 4.79
CA ALA A 18 -8.42 -14.70 3.77
C ALA A 18 -7.99 -13.59 2.80
N ASP A 19 -8.89 -12.70 2.36
CA ASP A 19 -8.56 -11.59 1.46
C ASP A 19 -7.55 -10.64 2.10
N ARG A 20 -7.72 -10.34 3.39
CA ARG A 20 -6.77 -9.52 4.16
C ARG A 20 -5.42 -10.21 4.26
N ARG A 21 -5.41 -11.51 4.59
CA ARG A 21 -4.17 -12.29 4.66
C ARG A 21 -3.45 -12.38 3.32
N ASP A 22 -4.18 -12.49 2.21
CA ASP A 22 -3.61 -12.53 0.87
C ASP A 22 -2.92 -11.20 0.53
N LEU A 23 -3.60 -10.06 0.77
CA LEU A 23 -2.99 -8.75 0.61
C LEU A 23 -1.73 -8.59 1.49
N LEU A 24 -1.79 -8.99 2.76
CA LEU A 24 -0.62 -8.89 3.65
C LEU A 24 0.54 -9.77 3.21
N ALA A 25 0.25 -11.00 2.76
CA ALA A 25 1.26 -11.89 2.22
C ALA A 25 1.87 -11.30 0.93
N LEU A 26 1.07 -10.70 0.06
CA LEU A 26 1.54 -10.03 -1.15
C LEU A 26 2.47 -8.85 -0.82
N LEU A 27 2.09 -8.01 0.14
CA LEU A 27 2.91 -6.89 0.59
C LEU A 27 4.22 -7.38 1.21
N ASP A 28 4.18 -8.42 2.05
CA ASP A 28 5.36 -9.01 2.67
C ASP A 28 6.32 -9.61 1.63
N MET A 29 5.79 -10.36 0.66
CA MET A 29 6.60 -10.97 -0.40
C MET A 29 7.23 -9.94 -1.33
N ARG A 30 6.52 -8.83 -1.63
CA ARG A 30 6.96 -7.85 -2.62
C ARG A 30 7.83 -6.75 -2.02
N PHE A 31 7.46 -6.26 -0.85
CA PHE A 31 8.09 -5.10 -0.22
C PHE A 31 8.85 -5.46 1.06
N GLY A 32 8.70 -6.68 1.57
CA GLY A 32 9.25 -7.08 2.86
C GLY A 32 8.38 -6.59 4.01
N THR A 33 9.00 -6.18 5.11
CA THR A 33 8.30 -5.87 6.36
C THR A 33 7.20 -4.82 6.18
N VAL A 34 5.95 -5.24 6.41
CA VAL A 34 4.77 -4.36 6.39
C VAL A 34 4.70 -3.57 7.71
N PRO A 35 4.65 -2.22 7.69
CA PRO A 35 4.50 -1.40 8.88
C PRO A 35 3.18 -1.66 9.61
N GLN A 36 3.22 -1.58 10.94
CA GLN A 36 2.04 -1.80 11.79
C GLN A 36 0.88 -0.84 11.47
N GLU A 37 1.18 0.38 11.04
CA GLU A 37 0.16 1.34 10.61
C GLU A 37 -0.62 0.85 9.38
N VAL A 38 0.05 0.23 8.42
CA VAL A 38 -0.59 -0.34 7.23
C VAL A 38 -1.37 -1.61 7.59
N LEU A 39 -0.86 -2.43 8.51
CA LEU A 39 -1.60 -3.57 9.05
C LEU A 39 -2.91 -3.13 9.70
N ALA A 40 -2.87 -2.10 10.55
CA ALA A 40 -4.05 -1.55 11.21
C ALA A 40 -5.04 -0.93 10.21
N ALA A 41 -4.52 -0.22 9.20
CA ALA A 41 -5.35 0.34 8.13
C ALA A 41 -6.08 -0.75 7.33
N ILE A 42 -5.37 -1.79 6.90
CA ILE A 42 -5.96 -2.94 6.18
C ILE A 42 -6.98 -3.67 7.08
N ALA A 43 -6.72 -3.77 8.38
CA ALA A 43 -7.66 -4.32 9.36
C ALA A 43 -8.92 -3.45 9.54
N ALA A 44 -8.84 -2.14 9.29
CA ALA A 44 -9.98 -1.22 9.37
C ALA A 44 -10.83 -1.16 8.09
N ILE A 45 -10.39 -1.77 6.98
CA ILE A 45 -11.15 -1.76 5.72
C ILE A 45 -12.39 -2.65 5.84
N GLU A 46 -13.54 -2.12 5.46
CA GLU A 46 -14.84 -2.82 5.45
C GLU A 46 -15.41 -3.02 4.03
N ASP A 47 -14.83 -2.36 3.02
CA ASP A 47 -15.26 -2.47 1.61
C ASP A 47 -14.34 -3.38 0.79
N VAL A 48 -14.90 -4.40 0.15
CA VAL A 48 -14.13 -5.37 -0.64
C VAL A 48 -13.43 -4.72 -1.82
N SER A 49 -14.03 -3.72 -2.44
CA SER A 49 -13.44 -2.98 -3.56
C SER A 49 -12.16 -2.27 -3.14
N GLN A 50 -12.05 -1.84 -1.88
CA GLN A 50 -10.82 -1.26 -1.34
C GLN A 50 -9.70 -2.31 -1.20
N ILE A 51 -10.01 -3.55 -0.79
CA ILE A 51 -9.03 -4.64 -0.74
C ILE A 51 -8.58 -5.05 -2.14
N ASP A 52 -9.52 -5.23 -3.08
CA ASP A 52 -9.21 -5.55 -4.48
C ASP A 52 -8.31 -4.48 -5.12
N HIS A 53 -8.66 -3.21 -4.92
CA HIS A 53 -7.84 -2.10 -5.39
C HIS A 53 -6.42 -2.16 -4.80
N LEU A 54 -6.29 -2.51 -3.52
CA LEU A 54 -5.00 -2.62 -2.88
C LEU A 54 -4.13 -3.74 -3.39
N ILE A 55 -4.73 -4.90 -3.64
CA ILE A 55 -4.05 -6.04 -4.25
C ILE A 55 -3.54 -5.63 -5.64
N LEU A 56 -4.37 -4.95 -6.43
CA LEU A 56 -3.99 -4.47 -7.76
C LEU A 56 -2.84 -3.46 -7.71
N VAL A 57 -2.93 -2.46 -6.84
CA VAL A 57 -1.88 -1.45 -6.68
C VAL A 57 -0.58 -2.09 -6.18
N ALA A 58 -0.66 -2.98 -5.18
CA ALA A 58 0.50 -3.73 -4.70
C ALA A 58 1.15 -4.56 -5.81
N ALA A 59 0.36 -5.19 -6.68
CA ALA A 59 0.87 -5.98 -7.80
C ALA A 59 1.55 -5.15 -8.91
N ASN A 60 1.21 -3.87 -9.04
CA ASN A 60 1.76 -2.98 -10.07
C ASN A 60 2.83 -2.01 -9.56
N ALA A 61 2.81 -1.68 -8.27
CA ALA A 61 3.76 -0.73 -7.68
C ALA A 61 5.20 -1.25 -7.73
N ALA A 62 6.13 -0.41 -8.18
CA ALA A 62 7.53 -0.77 -8.31
C ALA A 62 8.25 -0.86 -6.95
N SER A 63 7.85 -0.03 -6.00
CA SER A 63 8.42 0.05 -4.65
C SER A 63 7.34 0.36 -3.62
N TRP A 64 7.66 0.20 -2.32
CA TRP A 64 6.77 0.58 -1.22
C TRP A 64 6.31 2.03 -1.30
N VAL A 65 7.21 2.94 -1.71
CA VAL A 65 6.90 4.37 -1.88
C VAL A 65 5.88 4.59 -3.00
N ASP A 66 6.03 3.90 -4.14
CA ASP A 66 5.05 3.97 -5.23
C ASP A 66 3.71 3.40 -4.79
N PHE A 67 3.70 2.29 -4.05
CA PHE A 67 2.47 1.74 -3.48
C PHE A 67 1.76 2.76 -2.58
N ILE A 68 2.48 3.38 -1.63
CA ILE A 68 1.89 4.38 -0.74
C ILE A 68 1.40 5.60 -1.53
N ARG A 69 2.10 6.03 -2.58
CA ARG A 69 1.65 7.16 -3.42
C ARG A 69 0.34 6.83 -4.12
N GLU A 70 0.25 5.67 -4.76
CA GLU A 70 -0.95 5.25 -5.51
C GLU A 70 -2.16 5.04 -4.60
N VAL A 71 -1.97 4.56 -3.36
CA VAL A 71 -3.06 4.38 -2.38
C VAL A 71 -3.45 5.68 -1.66
N GLN A 72 -2.73 6.78 -1.86
CA GLN A 72 -3.02 8.12 -1.32
C GLN A 72 -3.70 9.05 -2.34
N GLU A 73 -3.91 8.59 -3.58
CA GLU A 73 -4.64 9.31 -4.61
C GLU A 73 -6.08 9.63 -4.14
N PRO A 74 -6.69 10.74 -4.63
CA PRO A 74 -7.88 11.33 -4.03
C PRO A 74 -9.07 10.35 -3.98
N GLY A 75 -9.40 9.89 -2.76
CA GLY A 75 -10.52 8.98 -2.50
C GLY A 75 -10.19 7.88 -1.49
N PHE A 76 -8.91 7.59 -1.26
CA PHE A 76 -8.48 6.59 -0.30
C PHE A 76 -7.18 7.02 0.40
N ARG A 77 -7.07 6.74 1.70
CA ARG A 77 -5.92 7.11 2.52
C ARG A 77 -5.66 5.97 3.50
N ILE A 78 -4.68 5.11 3.17
CA ILE A 78 -4.27 4.00 4.07
C ILE A 78 -3.63 4.52 5.34
N VAL A 79 -2.77 5.53 5.21
CA VAL A 79 -1.94 6.01 6.30
C VAL A 79 -2.42 7.38 6.76
N GLY A 80 -2.39 7.63 8.08
CA GLY A 80 -2.91 8.87 8.68
C GLY A 80 -2.16 10.14 8.24
N GLN A 81 -2.67 11.31 8.63
CA GLN A 81 -2.08 12.63 8.28
C GLN A 81 -0.60 12.83 8.68
N GLY A 82 -0.02 11.93 9.47
CA GLY A 82 1.38 11.99 9.93
C GLY A 82 2.29 10.90 9.36
N PHE A 83 1.83 10.05 8.45
CA PHE A 83 2.70 9.05 7.84
C PHE A 83 3.50 9.68 6.70
N ASP A 84 4.80 9.74 6.88
CA ASP A 84 5.74 10.18 5.88
C ASP A 84 6.37 8.94 5.21
N PRO A 85 5.97 8.57 3.98
CA PRO A 85 6.50 7.38 3.29
C PRO A 85 7.98 7.51 2.94
N LEU A 86 8.50 8.73 2.99
CA LEU A 86 9.89 9.08 2.82
C LEU A 86 10.36 9.65 4.15
N PRO A 87 11.08 8.92 5.03
CA PRO A 87 11.96 9.67 5.91
C PRO A 87 12.81 10.54 4.98
N GLU A 88 12.73 11.86 5.13
CA GLU A 88 13.67 12.78 4.50
C GLU A 88 15.06 12.15 4.66
N THR A 89 15.67 11.75 3.54
CA THR A 89 16.95 11.06 3.58
C THR A 89 17.93 12.03 4.22
N ASP A 90 18.19 11.85 5.51
CA ASP A 90 19.14 12.69 6.24
C ASP A 90 20.53 12.39 5.70
N GLY A 91 21.15 13.39 5.08
CA GLY A 91 22.60 13.43 4.90
C GLY A 91 23.15 13.52 3.48
N ASP A 92 22.94 14.65 2.79
CA ASP A 92 24.05 15.21 2.00
C ASP A 92 25.02 15.90 2.97
N GLY A 93 26.00 15.12 3.40
CA GLY A 93 27.09 15.59 4.20
C GLY A 93 28.10 16.40 3.39
N ALA A 94 27.87 17.69 3.18
CA ALA A 94 28.93 18.62 2.79
C ALA A 94 29.36 19.48 3.98
N LYS A 95 30.11 18.84 4.89
CA LYS A 95 31.03 19.52 5.81
C LYS A 95 31.99 20.34 4.95
N ARG A 96 31.85 21.67 4.95
CA ARG A 96 32.92 22.59 4.51
C ARG A 96 33.34 23.43 5.71
N GLY A 97 34.35 22.93 6.42
CA GLY A 97 35.20 23.79 7.25
C GLY A 97 36.23 24.47 6.35
N HIS A 98 36.22 25.82 6.32
CA HIS A 98 37.29 26.76 5.92
C HIS A 98 36.62 28.15 5.77
N HIS A 99 37.10 29.31 6.19
CA HIS A 99 38.31 29.79 6.85
C HIS A 99 38.20 31.34 6.91
N HIS A 100 38.27 31.95 8.09
CA HIS A 100 38.77 33.33 8.32
C HIS A 100 38.76 33.54 9.84
N GLY A 101 39.86 33.76 10.56
CA GLY A 101 41.11 34.39 10.16
C GLY A 101 41.07 35.86 10.59
N GLU A 102 41.56 36.11 11.81
CA GLU A 102 42.13 37.38 12.29
C GLU A 102 41.19 38.58 12.57
#